data_AF-A0A9E0P351-F1
#
_entry.id   AF-A0A9E0P351-F1
#
_cell.length_a   1.000
_cell.length_b   1.000
_cell.length_c   1.000
_cell.angle_alpha   90.00
_cell.angle_beta   90.00
_cell.angle_gamma   90.00
#
_symmetry.space_group_name_H-M   'P 1'
#
loop_
_entity.id
_entity.type
_entity.pdbx_description
1 polymer ?
#
loop_
_entity_poly.entity_id
_entity_poly.type
_entity_poly.pdbx_seq_one_letter_code
_entity_poly.pdbx_strand_id
1 'polypeptide(L)'
;VIHYEASRAGLDPALVLGLIEVESGFRKYAISPVGARGLMQVMPFWVGAIGAPDHNLFEVTTNLRYGCVILRHYLARENGNLYRALGRYNGSLGPTGYPEAVLGAMRRWQ
;
A
#
# COMPACT_ATOMS: atom_id res chain seq x y z
N VAL A 1 -15.21 -1.33 -0.52
CA VAL A 1 -14.11 -1.68 -1.44
C VAL A 1 -12.79 -1.96 -0.70
N ILE A 2 -12.34 -1.12 0.25
CA ILE A 2 -11.09 -1.34 1.01
C ILE A 2 -11.08 -2.70 1.72
N HIS A 3 -12.08 -3.00 2.55
CA HIS A 3 -12.21 -4.30 3.22
C HIS A 3 -12.15 -5.47 2.23
N TYR A 4 -12.84 -5.35 1.10
CA TYR A 4 -12.88 -6.40 0.10
C TYR A 4 -11.49 -6.68 -0.52
N GLU A 5 -10.77 -5.66 -1.00
CA GLU A 5 -9.45 -5.87 -1.60
C GLU A 5 -8.40 -6.27 -0.55
N ALA A 6 -8.50 -5.76 0.69
CA ALA A 6 -7.65 -6.18 1.80
C ALA A 6 -7.85 -7.67 2.12
N SER A 7 -9.09 -8.10 2.39
CA SER A 7 -9.40 -9.50 2.69
C SER A 7 -9.06 -10.43 1.53
N ARG A 8 -9.30 -10.01 0.28
CA ARG A 8 -8.93 -10.77 -0.92
C ARG A 8 -7.42 -11.00 -1.03
N ALA A 9 -6.60 -10.06 -0.59
CA ALA A 9 -5.14 -10.20 -0.52
C ALA A 9 -4.64 -10.90 0.76
N GLY A 10 -5.55 -11.31 1.65
CA GLY A 10 -5.20 -11.89 2.96
C GLY A 10 -4.48 -10.90 3.87
N LEU A 11 -4.91 -9.63 3.83
CA LEU A 11 -4.42 -8.54 4.67
C LEU A 11 -5.51 -8.11 5.65
N ASP A 12 -5.09 -7.64 6.82
CA ASP A 12 -5.98 -6.99 7.78
C ASP A 12 -6.51 -5.68 7.17
N PRO A 13 -7.84 -5.45 7.10
CA PRO A 13 -8.40 -4.18 6.66
C PRO A 13 -7.88 -2.96 7.43
N ALA A 14 -7.64 -3.08 8.74
CA ALA A 14 -7.10 -1.99 9.56
C ALA A 14 -5.67 -1.63 9.16
N LEU A 15 -4.86 -2.62 8.75
CA LEU A 15 -3.51 -2.38 8.20
C LEU A 15 -3.58 -1.56 6.91
N VAL A 16 -4.49 -1.92 6.00
CA VAL A 16 -4.66 -1.20 4.73
C VAL A 16 -5.17 0.23 4.96
N LEU A 17 -6.09 0.43 5.90
CA LEU A 17 -6.56 1.76 6.29
C LEU A 17 -5.43 2.62 6.87
N GLY A 18 -4.62 2.06 7.78
CA GLY A 18 -3.46 2.75 8.35
C GLY A 18 -2.41 3.12 7.30
N LEU A 19 -2.18 2.24 6.31
CA LEU A 19 -1.27 2.52 5.20
C LEU A 19 -1.79 3.67 4.32
N ILE A 20 -3.08 3.65 3.94
CA ILE A 20 -3.69 4.72 3.12
C ILE A 20 -3.63 6.08 3.82
N GLU A 21 -3.84 6.08 5.14
CA GLU A 21 -3.76 7.29 5.95
C GLU A 21 -2.36 7.92 5.87
N VAL A 22 -1.32 7.10 6.03
CA VAL A 22 0.08 7.55 5.96
C VAL A 22 0.48 7.95 4.53
N GLU A 23 0.06 7.19 3.52
CA GLU A 23 0.47 7.39 2.13
C GLU A 23 -0.19 8.61 1.49
N SER A 24 -1.50 8.78 1.67
CA SER A 24 -2.26 9.79 0.93
C SER A 24 -3.18 10.65 1.79
N GLY A 25 -3.42 10.26 3.04
CA GLY A 25 -4.50 10.85 3.85
C GLY A 25 -5.85 10.67 3.17
N PHE A 26 -6.09 9.51 2.55
CA PHE A 26 -7.31 9.17 1.79
C PHE A 26 -7.58 10.02 0.54
N ARG A 27 -6.57 10.72 0.01
CA ARG A 27 -6.71 11.50 -1.23
C ARG A 27 -6.50 10.62 -2.46
N LYS A 28 -7.60 10.22 -3.11
CA LYS A 28 -7.59 9.34 -4.30
C LYS A 28 -6.80 9.86 -5.51
N TYR A 29 -6.57 11.16 -5.60
CA TYR A 29 -5.79 11.80 -6.68
C TYR A 29 -4.41 12.27 -6.22
N ALA A 30 -3.90 11.80 -5.08
CA ALA A 30 -2.58 12.16 -4.60
C ALA A 30 -1.48 11.70 -5.58
N ILE A 31 -0.50 12.57 -5.79
CA ILE A 31 0.72 12.29 -6.56
C ILE A 31 1.90 12.72 -5.70
N SER A 32 2.83 11.80 -5.41
CA SER A 32 4.06 12.16 -4.70
C SER A 32 5.06 12.88 -5.63
N PRO A 33 6.06 13.59 -5.07
CA PRO A 33 7.12 14.22 -5.87
C PRO A 33 7.89 13.24 -6.77
N VAL A 34 7.94 11.96 -6.40
CA VAL A 34 8.59 10.89 -7.16
C VAL A 34 7.63 10.11 -8.08
N GLY A 35 6.37 10.55 -8.17
CA GLY A 35 5.39 10.05 -9.14
C GLY A 35 4.52 8.88 -8.65
N ALA A 36 4.52 8.57 -7.36
CA ALA A 36 3.61 7.58 -6.78
C ALA A 36 2.16 8.08 -6.80
N ARG A 37 1.16 7.21 -7.02
CA ARG A 37 -0.22 7.62 -7.35
C ARG A 37 -1.29 6.99 -6.45
N GLY A 38 -2.31 7.77 -6.15
CA GLY A 38 -3.57 7.32 -5.56
C GLY A 38 -3.50 6.99 -4.06
N LEU A 39 -4.48 6.25 -3.56
CA LEU A 39 -4.70 6.02 -2.12
C LEU A 39 -3.52 5.36 -1.42
N MET A 40 -2.94 4.34 -2.05
CA MET A 40 -1.82 3.55 -1.52
C MET A 40 -0.48 3.94 -2.15
N GLN A 41 -0.42 5.10 -2.83
CA GLN A 41 0.77 5.65 -3.49
C GLN A 41 1.56 4.59 -4.29
N VAL A 42 0.87 3.95 -5.24
CA VAL A 42 1.47 2.93 -6.08
C VAL A 42 2.34 3.58 -7.16
N MET A 43 3.56 3.08 -7.34
CA MET A 43 4.46 3.55 -8.38
C MET A 43 4.02 3.06 -9.77
N PRO A 44 4.03 3.92 -10.82
CA PRO A 44 3.57 3.56 -12.16
C PRO A 44 4.24 2.34 -12.79
N PHE A 45 5.50 2.05 -12.46
CA PHE A 45 6.20 0.88 -12.99
C PHE A 45 5.53 -0.45 -12.62
N TRP A 46 4.78 -0.50 -11.50
CA TRP A 46 4.04 -1.70 -11.11
C TRP A 46 2.95 -2.05 -12.12
N VAL A 47 2.41 -1.08 -12.84
CA VAL A 47 1.42 -1.33 -13.89
C VAL A 47 2.00 -2.27 -14.95
N GLY A 48 3.23 -2.00 -15.41
CA GLY A 48 3.94 -2.86 -16.36
C GLY A 48 4.47 -4.16 -15.76
N ALA A 49 4.73 -4.19 -14.44
CA ALA A 49 5.27 -5.37 -13.78
C ALA A 49 4.22 -6.46 -13.51
N ILE A 50 3.00 -6.08 -13.12
CA ILE A 50 1.98 -7.04 -12.63
C ILE A 50 0.55 -6.79 -13.15
N GLY A 51 0.33 -5.89 -14.11
CA GLY A 51 -0.99 -5.76 -14.72
C GLY A 51 -0.96 -5.31 -16.18
N ALA A 52 -1.87 -4.42 -16.55
CA ALA A 52 -2.14 -4.09 -17.96
C ALA A 52 -1.96 -2.59 -18.26
N PRO A 53 -1.55 -2.22 -19.49
CA PRO A 53 -1.25 -0.82 -19.86
C PRO A 53 -2.42 0.17 -19.70
N ASP A 54 -3.66 -0.31 -19.72
CA ASP A 54 -4.89 0.47 -19.58
C ASP A 54 -5.31 0.70 -18.12
N HIS A 55 -4.65 0.05 -17.15
CA HIS A 55 -4.97 0.23 -15.74
C HIS A 55 -4.62 1.64 -15.24
N ASN A 56 -5.61 2.29 -14.63
CA ASN A 56 -5.46 3.64 -14.08
C ASN A 56 -5.28 3.61 -12.55
N LEU A 57 -4.11 4.01 -12.06
CA LEU A 57 -3.80 4.05 -10.62
C LEU A 57 -4.58 5.13 -9.83
N PHE A 58 -5.35 6.00 -10.47
CA PHE A 58 -6.30 6.90 -9.80
C PHE A 58 -7.70 6.30 -9.62
N GLU A 59 -7.99 5.18 -10.30
CA GLU A 59 -9.21 4.42 -10.07
C GLU A 59 -9.07 3.67 -8.74
N VAL A 60 -10.04 3.86 -7.84
CA VAL A 60 -9.93 3.42 -6.44
C VAL A 60 -9.74 1.92 -6.33
N THR A 61 -10.49 1.13 -7.11
CA THR A 61 -10.42 -0.33 -7.05
C THR A 61 -9.08 -0.84 -7.57
N THR A 62 -8.64 -0.32 -8.72
CA THR A 62 -7.31 -0.60 -9.28
C THR A 62 -6.22 -0.26 -8.27
N ASN A 63 -6.22 0.95 -7.72
CA ASN A 63 -5.18 1.38 -6.77
C ASN A 63 -5.10 0.48 -5.54
N LEU A 64 -6.25 0.18 -4.92
CA LEU A 64 -6.32 -0.70 -3.76
C LEU A 64 -5.86 -2.12 -4.08
N ARG A 65 -6.25 -2.65 -5.24
CA ARG A 65 -5.81 -3.97 -5.69
C ARG A 65 -4.29 -4.03 -5.86
N TYR A 66 -3.70 -3.05 -6.53
CA TYR A 66 -2.25 -2.99 -6.70
C TYR A 66 -1.54 -2.87 -5.35
N GLY A 67 -1.92 -1.90 -4.52
CA GLY A 67 -1.28 -1.69 -3.22
C GLY A 67 -1.39 -2.93 -2.32
N CYS A 68 -2.55 -3.59 -2.27
CA CYS A 68 -2.72 -4.82 -1.50
C CYS A 68 -1.87 -5.98 -2.04
N VAL A 69 -1.79 -6.17 -3.36
CA VAL A 69 -0.95 -7.21 -3.97
C VAL A 69 0.55 -6.95 -3.70
N ILE A 70 1.00 -5.70 -3.80
CA ILE A 70 2.39 -5.31 -3.54
C ILE A 70 2.74 -5.52 -2.06
N LEU A 71 1.87 -5.09 -1.14
CA LEU A 71 2.10 -5.30 0.29
C LEU A 71 2.12 -6.79 0.64
N ARG A 72 1.21 -7.59 0.07
CA ARG A 72 1.20 -9.05 0.24
C ARG A 72 2.48 -9.70 -0.31
N HIS A 73 2.96 -9.24 -1.46
CA HIS A 73 4.23 -9.68 -2.03
C HIS A 73 5.40 -9.43 -1.06
N TYR A 74 5.50 -8.23 -0.48
CA TYR A 74 6.55 -7.93 0.47
C TYR A 74 6.42 -8.67 1.79
N LEU A 75 5.20 -8.92 2.27
CA LEU A 75 4.96 -9.79 3.42
C LEU A 75 5.47 -11.20 3.19
N ALA A 76 5.18 -11.79 2.03
CA ALA A 76 5.70 -13.10 1.67
C ALA A 76 7.24 -13.10 1.59
N ARG A 77 7.83 -12.08 0.96
CA ARG A 77 9.28 -11.92 0.82
C ARG A 77 10.01 -11.75 2.16
N GLU A 78 9.34 -11.17 3.15
CA GLU A 78 9.87 -10.96 4.50
C GLU A 78 9.39 -12.03 5.50
N ASN A 79 8.92 -13.19 5.02
CA ASN A 79 8.48 -14.32 5.85
C ASN A 79 7.45 -13.93 6.92
N GLY A 80 6.51 -13.06 6.55
CA GLY A 80 5.45 -12.56 7.45
C GLY A 80 5.89 -11.44 8.39
N ASN A 81 7.15 -10.97 8.33
CA ASN A 81 7.60 -9.84 9.12
C ASN A 81 6.98 -8.54 8.57
N LEU A 82 5.87 -8.11 9.18
CA LEU A 82 5.11 -6.94 8.77
C LEU A 82 5.94 -5.65 8.81
N TYR A 83 6.77 -5.48 9.84
CA TYR A 83 7.62 -4.29 9.97
C TYR A 83 8.57 -4.14 8.78
N ARG A 84 9.24 -5.23 8.39
CA ARG A 84 10.17 -5.24 7.25
C ARG A 84 9.43 -5.13 5.91
N ALA A 85 8.24 -5.73 5.80
CA ALA A 85 7.41 -5.60 4.62
C ALA A 85 6.95 -4.16 4.36
N LEU A 86 6.56 -3.44 5.41
CA LEU A 86 6.21 -2.01 5.35
C LEU A 86 7.42 -1.16 4.96
N GLY A 87 8.61 -1.47 5.49
CA GLY A 87 9.85 -0.83 5.04
C GLY A 87 10.06 -1.00 3.53
N ARG A 88 9.95 -2.22 3.01
CA ARG A 88 10.05 -2.46 1.56
C ARG A 88 8.97 -1.76 0.75
N TYR A 89 7.74 -1.69 1.26
CA TYR A 89 6.65 -0.99 0.60
C TYR A 89 6.96 0.49 0.41
N ASN A 90 7.50 1.15 1.45
CA ASN A 90 8.00 2.52 1.39
C ASN A 90 9.22 2.69 0.47
N GLY A 91 9.99 1.62 0.26
CA GLY A 91 11.20 1.62 -0.55
C GLY A 91 12.50 1.65 0.25
N SER A 92 12.46 1.44 1.57
CA SER A 92 13.65 1.44 2.44
C SER A 92 13.57 0.41 3.56
N LEU A 93 14.66 -0.31 3.79
CA LEU A 93 14.85 -1.16 4.98
C LEU A 93 15.57 -0.44 6.12
N GLY A 94 15.94 0.83 5.93
CA GLY A 94 16.59 1.66 6.95
C GLY A 94 15.61 2.27 7.95
N PRO A 95 16.10 3.03 8.95
CA PRO A 95 15.25 3.67 9.95
C PRO A 95 14.49 4.84 9.33
N THR A 96 13.30 4.58 8.82
CA THR A 96 12.45 5.62 8.19
C THR A 96 11.28 6.05 9.06
N GLY A 97 11.02 5.39 10.19
CA GLY A 97 9.84 5.62 11.04
C GLY A 97 8.50 5.25 10.36
N TYR A 98 8.56 4.83 9.09
CA TYR A 98 7.38 4.55 8.28
C TYR A 98 6.59 3.35 8.78
N PRO A 99 7.22 2.18 9.09
CA PRO A 99 6.48 1.07 9.66
C PRO A 99 5.75 1.45 10.95
N GLU A 100 6.39 2.23 11.83
CA GLU A 100 5.80 2.72 13.08
C GLU A 100 4.62 3.65 12.82
N ALA A 101 4.72 4.55 11.84
CA ALA A 101 3.63 5.44 11.45
C ALA A 101 2.41 4.64 10.96
N VAL A 102 2.62 3.65 10.10
CA VAL A 102 1.53 2.80 9.57
C VAL A 102 0.91 1.93 10.67
N LEU A 103 1.73 1.30 11.51
CA LEU A 103 1.23 0.47 12.63
C LEU A 103 0.51 1.34 13.69
N GLY A 104 0.98 2.57 13.91
CA GLY A 104 0.32 3.55 14.76
C GLY A 104 -1.02 4.00 14.21
N ALA A 105 -1.11 4.20 12.89
CA ALA A 105 -2.36 4.48 12.21
C ALA A 105 -3.33 3.30 12.26
N MET A 106 -2.85 2.08 11.95
CA MET A 106 -3.63 0.84 12.02
C MET A 106 -4.36 0.67 13.36
N ARG A 107 -3.70 0.95 14.50
CA ARG A 107 -4.32 0.86 15.82
C ARG A 107 -5.52 1.79 16.04
N ARG A 108 -5.66 2.87 15.26
CA ARG A 108 -6.84 3.75 15.30
C ARG A 108 -8.05 3.18 14.54
N TRP A 109 -7.81 2.14 13.74
CA TRP A 109 -8.82 1.49 12.90
C TRP A 109 -9.21 0.09 13.39
N GLN A 110 -8.74 -0.31 14.59
CA GLN A 110 -9.15 -1.52 15.30
C GLN A 110 -10.31 -1.21 16.25
#